data_AF-A0A970T2D6-F1
#
_entry.id   AF-A0A970T2D6-F1
#
_cell.length_a   1.000
_cell.length_b   1.000
_cell.length_c   1.000
_cell.angle_alpha   90.00
_cell.angle_beta   90.00
_cell.angle_gamma   90.00
#
_symmetry.space_group_name_H-M   'P 1'
#
loop_
_entity.id
_entity.type
_entity.pdbx_description
1 polymer ?
#
loop_
_entity_poly.entity_id
_entity_poly.type
_entity_poly.pdbx_seq_one_letter_code
_entity_poly.pdbx_strand_id
1 'polypeptide(L)'
;MYKKEGFPPIIDGNTKVLVLGTMPGDRSILTGEYYANPKNQFWKIIFRVFNSGESVLDYNDKIELLLKNKIGLWDVLFRANRAGSLDSNIYNEEFNDFE
;
A
#
# COMPACT_ATOMS: atom_id res chain seq x y z
N MET A 1 -4.90 12.66 18.10
CA MET A 1 -3.69 11.83 18.21
C MET A 1 -3.30 11.41 16.79
N TYR A 2 -2.09 11.72 16.32
CA TYR A 2 -1.67 11.43 14.93
C TYR A 2 -1.25 9.98 14.70
N LYS A 3 -1.77 9.04 15.50
CA LYS A 3 -1.37 7.64 15.48
C LYS A 3 -1.96 6.97 14.24
N LYS A 4 -1.12 6.31 13.47
CA LYS A 4 -1.49 5.55 12.28
C LYS A 4 -0.97 4.13 12.40
N GLU A 5 -1.75 3.19 11.90
CA GLU A 5 -1.38 1.78 11.83
C GLU A 5 -1.27 1.39 10.36
N GLY A 6 -0.30 0.52 10.09
CA GLY A 6 -0.09 -0.11 8.81
C GLY A 6 -1.21 -1.09 8.50
N PHE A 7 -1.19 -1.59 7.27
CA PHE A 7 -2.13 -2.61 6.83
C PHE A 7 -1.49 -4.00 6.90
N PRO A 8 -2.31 -5.07 6.93
CA PRO A 8 -1.79 -6.42 6.76
C PRO A 8 -1.17 -6.58 5.36
N PRO A 9 -0.16 -7.44 5.21
CA PRO A 9 0.46 -7.69 3.92
C PRO A 9 -0.55 -8.31 2.95
N ILE A 10 -0.51 -7.87 1.71
CA ILE A 10 -1.21 -8.49 0.58
C ILE A 10 -0.19 -9.35 -0.14
N ILE A 11 -0.15 -10.63 0.21
CA ILE A 11 0.80 -11.61 -0.32
C ILE A 11 0.13 -12.97 -0.46
N ASP A 12 0.69 -13.82 -1.30
CA ASP A 12 0.35 -15.24 -1.42
C ASP A 12 1.62 -16.09 -1.62
N GLY A 13 1.47 -17.41 -1.65
CA GLY A 13 2.60 -18.34 -1.86
C GLY A 13 3.29 -18.22 -3.22
N ASN A 14 2.75 -17.44 -4.16
CA ASN A 14 3.33 -17.21 -5.49
C ASN A 14 4.00 -15.85 -5.63
N THR A 15 3.94 -15.00 -4.60
CA THR A 15 4.48 -13.65 -4.60
C THR A 15 5.99 -13.68 -4.82
N LYS A 16 6.47 -12.93 -5.82
CA LYS A 16 7.89 -12.85 -6.20
C LYS A 16 8.49 -11.48 -5.93
N VAL A 17 7.68 -10.44 -5.96
CA VAL A 17 8.08 -9.06 -5.72
C VAL A 17 7.19 -8.50 -4.63
N LEU A 18 7.79 -8.03 -3.54
CA LEU A 18 7.09 -7.31 -2.47
C LEU A 18 7.41 -5.82 -2.59
N VAL A 19 6.39 -4.98 -2.75
CA VAL A 19 6.53 -3.53 -2.71
C VAL A 19 6.23 -3.04 -1.30
N LEU A 20 7.22 -2.39 -0.68
CA LEU A 20 7.13 -1.85 0.67
C LEU A 20 6.92 -0.34 0.62
N GLY A 21 5.73 0.12 1.05
CA GLY A 21 5.48 1.52 1.35
C GLY A 21 6.06 1.91 2.72
N THR A 22 6.18 3.22 3.00
CA THR A 22 6.57 3.66 4.35
C THR A 22 5.47 3.35 5.37
N MET A 23 4.25 3.83 5.09
CA MET A 23 3.05 3.70 5.92
C MET A 23 1.83 4.24 5.13
N PRO A 24 0.61 3.72 5.32
CA PRO A 24 -0.60 4.20 4.63
C PRO A 24 -0.88 5.69 4.89
N GLY A 25 -1.09 6.43 3.80
CA GLY A 25 -1.52 7.83 3.85
C GLY A 25 -2.94 7.97 4.40
N ASP A 26 -3.37 9.21 4.68
CA ASP A 26 -4.69 9.47 5.29
C ASP A 26 -5.84 8.86 4.47
N ARG A 27 -5.78 9.03 3.14
CA ARG A 27 -6.81 8.46 2.26
C ARG A 27 -6.78 6.94 2.23
N SER A 28 -5.61 6.33 2.30
CA SER A 28 -5.49 4.87 2.39
C SER A 28 -6.16 4.35 3.64
N ILE A 29 -5.87 4.94 4.80
CA ILE A 29 -6.49 4.59 6.08
C ILE A 29 -8.01 4.74 6.03
N LEU A 30 -8.51 5.83 5.45
CA LEU A 30 -9.95 6.09 5.35
C LEU A 30 -10.69 5.05 4.48
N THR A 31 -10.05 4.56 3.41
CA THR A 31 -10.69 3.60 2.49
C THR A 31 -10.34 2.14 2.78
N GLY A 32 -9.34 1.88 3.63
CA GLY A 32 -8.76 0.54 3.79
C GLY A 32 -8.01 0.06 2.55
N GLU A 33 -7.55 0.96 1.68
CA GLU A 33 -6.86 0.58 0.44
C GLU A 33 -5.42 1.09 0.40
N TYR A 34 -4.48 0.22 0.05
CA TYR A 34 -3.12 0.65 -0.27
C TYR A 34 -3.10 1.65 -1.43
N TYR A 35 -2.30 2.71 -1.31
CA TYR A 35 -2.11 3.76 -2.33
C TYR A 35 -3.40 4.43 -2.86
N ALA A 36 -4.45 4.55 -2.03
CA ALA A 36 -5.77 5.07 -2.40
C ALA A 36 -5.82 6.54 -2.85
N ASN A 37 -4.74 7.31 -2.65
CA ASN A 37 -4.69 8.71 -3.08
C ASN A 37 -4.60 8.80 -4.61
N PRO A 38 -5.53 9.47 -5.32
CA PRO A 38 -5.49 9.60 -6.79
C PRO A 38 -4.23 10.29 -7.35
N LYS A 39 -3.52 11.04 -6.50
CA LYS A 39 -2.21 11.63 -6.82
C LYS A 39 -1.06 10.63 -6.75
N ASN A 40 -1.21 9.54 -5.99
CA ASN A 40 -0.25 8.44 -5.97
C ASN A 40 -0.28 7.71 -7.33
N GLN A 41 0.90 7.38 -7.85
CA GLN A 41 1.05 6.82 -9.20
C GLN A 41 1.03 5.29 -9.22
N PHE A 42 1.09 4.61 -8.07
CA PHE A 42 1.21 3.17 -7.99
C PHE A 42 0.17 2.45 -8.86
N TRP A 43 -1.12 2.70 -8.61
CA TRP A 43 -2.19 2.05 -9.37
C TRP A 43 -2.19 2.40 -10.86
N LYS A 44 -1.84 3.64 -11.22
CA LYS A 44 -1.72 4.04 -12.63
C LYS A 44 -0.62 3.27 -13.34
N ILE A 45 0.51 3.04 -12.67
CA ILE A 45 1.62 2.24 -13.19
C ILE A 45 1.18 0.78 -13.34
N ILE A 46 0.57 0.20 -12.30
CA ILE A 46 0.08 -1.19 -12.33
C ILE A 46 -0.91 -1.40 -13.47
N PHE A 47 -1.90 -0.52 -13.63
CA PHE A 47 -2.88 -0.64 -14.72
C PHE A 47 -2.23 -0.49 -16.09
N ARG A 48 -1.28 0.43 -16.25
CA ARG A 48 -0.58 0.61 -17.53
C ARG A 48 0.26 -0.60 -17.92
N VAL A 49 0.87 -1.27 -16.95
CA VAL A 49 1.76 -2.42 -17.20
C VAL A 49 0.95 -3.71 -17.36
N PHE A 50 -0.09 -3.92 -16.56
CA PHE A 50 -0.77 -5.21 -16.44
C PHE A 50 -2.24 -5.24 -16.88
N ASN A 51 -2.84 -4.08 -17.18
CA ASN A 51 -4.25 -3.97 -17.56
C ASN A 51 -4.50 -2.99 -18.71
N SER A 52 -3.54 -2.87 -19.65
CA SER A 52 -3.65 -1.98 -20.83
C SER A 52 -3.94 -0.50 -20.53
N GLY A 53 -3.69 -0.05 -19.30
CA GLY A 53 -4.03 1.29 -18.82
C GLY A 53 -5.47 1.46 -18.34
N GLU A 54 -6.32 0.43 -18.43
CA GLU A 54 -7.70 0.48 -17.94
C GLU A 54 -7.74 0.44 -16.41
N SER A 55 -8.47 1.39 -15.82
CA SER A 55 -8.59 1.49 -14.37
C SER A 55 -9.51 0.42 -13.81
N VAL A 56 -9.07 -0.27 -12.77
CA VAL A 56 -9.91 -1.15 -11.96
C VAL A 56 -10.49 -0.35 -10.79
N LEU A 57 -11.80 -0.42 -10.58
CA LEU A 57 -12.49 0.35 -9.53
C LEU A 57 -12.58 -0.42 -8.21
N ASP A 58 -12.98 -1.69 -8.27
CA ASP A 58 -13.10 -2.55 -7.09
C ASP A 58 -11.72 -2.88 -6.51
N TYR A 59 -11.61 -2.90 -5.19
CA TYR A 59 -10.34 -3.12 -4.52
C TYR A 59 -9.89 -4.58 -4.55
N ASN A 60 -10.82 -5.53 -4.50
CA ASN A 60 -10.48 -6.95 -4.60
C ASN A 60 -9.96 -7.27 -5.99
N ASP A 61 -10.59 -6.71 -7.04
CA ASP A 61 -10.09 -6.87 -8.41
C ASP A 61 -8.67 -6.28 -8.58
N LYS A 62 -8.36 -5.16 -7.89
CA LYS A 62 -7.00 -4.61 -7.86
C LYS A 62 -6.01 -5.55 -7.17
N ILE A 63 -6.41 -6.19 -6.06
CA ILE A 63 -5.61 -7.19 -5.35
C ILE A 63 -5.36 -8.41 -6.24
N GLU A 64 -6.39 -8.93 -6.89
CA GLU A 64 -6.28 -10.07 -7.80
C GLU A 64 -5.33 -9.75 -8.96
N LEU A 65 -5.39 -8.53 -9.52
CA LEU A 65 -4.46 -8.08 -10.55
C LEU A 65 -3.01 -8.13 -10.05
N LEU A 66 -2.73 -7.73 -8.82
CA LEU A 66 -1.39 -7.78 -8.24
C LEU A 66 -0.92 -9.23 -8.05
N LEU A 67 -1.73 -10.07 -7.39
CA LEU A 67 -1.38 -11.46 -7.08
C LEU A 67 -1.20 -12.29 -8.34
N LYS A 68 -2.05 -12.10 -9.36
CA LYS A 68 -1.90 -12.72 -10.69
C LYS A 68 -0.54 -12.41 -11.32
N ASN A 69 -0.01 -11.21 -11.07
CA ASN A 69 1.29 -10.76 -11.54
C ASN A 69 2.42 -10.99 -10.52
N LYS A 70 2.16 -11.75 -9.44
CA LYS A 70 3.14 -12.14 -8.40
C LYS A 70 3.73 -10.94 -7.65
N ILE A 71 2.94 -9.87 -7.53
CA ILE A 71 3.28 -8.65 -6.80
C ILE A 71 2.49 -8.64 -5.49
N GLY A 72 3.19 -8.48 -4.39
CA GLY A 72 2.62 -8.25 -3.07
C GLY A 72 2.80 -6.80 -2.62
N LEU A 73 1.99 -6.38 -1.66
CA LEU A 73 2.08 -5.07 -1.00
C LEU A 73 2.21 -5.21 0.49
N TRP A 74 3.05 -4.37 1.09
CA TRP A 74 3.04 -4.14 2.53
C TRP A 74 3.65 -2.77 2.86
N ASP A 75 3.82 -2.49 4.15
CA ASP A 75 4.47 -1.29 4.64
C ASP A 75 5.65 -1.64 5.54
N VAL A 76 6.64 -0.74 5.61
CA VAL A 76 7.80 -0.85 6.51
C VAL A 76 7.38 -0.65 7.96
N LEU A 77 6.51 0.34 8.20
CA LEU A 77 6.08 0.70 9.54
C LEU A 77 4.77 -0.01 9.88
N PHE A 78 4.79 -0.80 10.95
CA PHE A 78 3.60 -1.33 11.59
C PHE A 78 2.74 -0.19 12.17
N ARG A 79 3.38 0.81 12.77
CA ARG A 79 2.69 1.92 13.43
C ARG A 79 3.63 3.10 13.61
N ALA A 80 3.09 4.31 13.58
CA ALA A 80 3.83 5.53 13.91
C ALA A 80 2.86 6.68 14.22
N ASN A 81 3.40 7.78 14.74
CA ASN A 81 2.72 9.06 14.74
C ASN A 81 3.08 9.83 13.47
N ARG A 82 2.09 10.25 12.67
CA ARG A 82 2.31 11.08 11.47
C ARG A 82 1.17 12.06 11.23
N ALA A 83 1.46 13.36 11.34
CA ALA A 83 0.52 14.42 10.96
C ALA A 83 0.53 14.61 9.43
N GLY A 84 -0.64 14.50 8.80
CA GLY A 84 -0.76 14.47 7.35
C GLY A 84 -0.08 13.24 6.75
N SER A 85 0.39 13.33 5.51
CA SER A 85 0.93 12.17 4.77
C SER A 85 2.39 12.34 4.33
N LEU A 86 3.12 13.32 4.87
CA LEU A 86 4.55 13.51 4.59
C LEU A 86 5.39 12.65 5.54
N ASP A 87 6.38 11.94 4.99
CA ASP A 87 7.26 11.07 5.77
C ASP A 87 8.17 11.85 6.72
N SER A 88 8.47 13.11 6.40
CA SER A 88 9.20 14.03 7.30
C SER A 88 8.49 14.30 8.63
N ASN A 89 7.20 13.96 8.73
CA ASN A 89 6.38 14.17 9.93
C ASN A 89 6.21 12.88 10.76
N ILE A 90 6.94 11.81 10.42
CA ILE A 90 6.92 10.54 11.14
C ILE A 90 7.77 10.64 12.40
N TYR A 91 7.26 10.10 13.51
CA TYR A 91 7.99 9.88 14.74
C TYR A 91 7.35 8.74 15.54
N ASN A 92 8.07 8.20 16.52
CA ASN A 92 7.68 7.02 17.31
C ASN A 92 7.37 5.82 16.41
N GLU A 93 8.31 5.43 15.56
CA GLU A 93 8.14 4.30 14.64
C GLU A 93 8.15 2.95 15.36
N GLU A 94 7.20 2.09 15.00
CA GLU A 94 7.20 0.66 15.23
C GLU A 94 7.24 -0.03 13.86
N PHE A 95 8.23 -0.90 13.64
CA PHE A 95 8.45 -1.58 12.36
C PHE A 95 7.67 -2.89 12.29
N ASN A 96 7.26 -3.29 11.07
CA ASN A 96 6.80 -4.65 10.84
C ASN A 96 7.96 -5.65 10.99
N ASP A 97 7.63 -6.91 11.29
CA ASP A 97 8.59 -8.01 11.32
C ASP A 97 8.84 -8.54 9.91
N PHE A 98 10.11 -8.75 9.55
CA PHE A 98 10.54 -9.22 8.24
C PHE A 98 11.33 -10.54 8.32
N GLU A 99 11.52 -11.10 9.52
CA GLU A 99 12.20 -12.38 9.74
C GLU A 99 11.28 -13.60 9.63
#